data_AF-A0A359N1X6-F1
#
_entry.id   AF-A0A359N1X6-F1
#
_cell.length_a   1.000
_cell.length_b   1.000
_cell.length_c   1.000
_cell.angle_alpha   90.00
_cell.angle_beta   90.00
_cell.angle_gamma   90.00
#
_symmetry.space_group_name_H-M   'P 1'
#
loop_
_entity.id
_entity.type
_entity.pdbx_description
1 polymer ?
#
loop_
_entity_poly.entity_id
_entity_poly.type
_entity_poly.pdbx_seq_one_letter_code
_entity_poly.pdbx_strand_id
1 'polypeptide(L)' 'MHIENDAGKLVHAGSKTLCDYNRAGSPLMEIVTEPDFRSKEDVIAYLEELQKIMRFCGASDADMEK' A
#
# COMPACT_ATOMS: atom_id res chain seq x y z
N MET A 1 -6.67 2.67 -11.99
CA MET A 1 -6.76 3.16 -10.59
C MET A 1 -8.18 2.95 -10.12
N HIS A 2 -8.36 2.31 -8.97
CA HIS A 2 -9.67 2.17 -8.33
C HIS A 2 -9.57 2.35 -6.81
N ILE A 3 -10.72 2.53 -6.17
CA ILE A 3 -10.84 2.65 -4.71
C ILE A 3 -11.30 1.30 -4.16
N GLU A 4 -10.72 0.87 -3.06
CA GLU A 4 -11.08 -0.36 -2.36
C GLU A 4 -10.96 -0.21 -0.84
N ASN A 5 -11.33 -1.25 -0.11
CA ASN A 5 -11.25 -1.30 1.35
C ASN A 5 -10.16 -2.28 1.80
N ASP A 6 -9.34 -1.89 2.77
CA ASP A 6 -8.35 -2.80 3.37
C ASP A 6 -9.01 -3.90 4.21
N ALA A 7 -8.32 -5.03 4.33
CA ALA A 7 -8.65 -6.12 5.22
C ALA A 7 -8.11 -5.90 6.64
N GLY A 8 -8.72 -6.60 7.60
CA GLY A 8 -8.22 -6.67 8.97
C GLY A 8 -6.83 -7.31 9.04
N LYS A 9 -6.11 -7.02 10.13
CA LYS A 9 -4.78 -7.58 10.40
C LYS A 9 -4.94 -8.94 11.10
N LEU A 10 -4.16 -9.93 10.64
CA LEU A 10 -4.07 -11.23 11.29
C LEU A 10 -2.75 -11.36 12.03
N VAL A 11 -2.80 -11.90 13.26
CA VAL A 11 -1.61 -12.25 14.05
C VAL A 11 -1.68 -13.73 14.39
N HIS A 12 -0.76 -14.51 13.83
CA HIS A 12 -0.68 -15.94 14.09
C HIS A 12 0.15 -16.21 15.35
N ALA A 13 -0.45 -16.89 16.34
CA ALA A 13 0.16 -17.18 17.64
C ALA A 13 0.00 -18.68 17.96
N GLY A 14 1.04 -19.47 17.65
CA GLY A 14 1.01 -20.92 17.79
C GLY A 14 0.00 -21.55 16.83
N SER A 15 -0.95 -22.34 17.35
CA SER A 15 -2.03 -22.96 16.58
C SER A 15 -3.29 -22.11 16.44
N LYS A 16 -3.24 -20.84 16.85
CA LYS A 16 -4.37 -19.89 16.79
C LYS A 16 -4.04 -18.69 15.91
N THR A 17 -5.07 -18.09 15.35
CA THR A 17 -5.00 -16.81 14.63
C THR A 17 -5.85 -15.80 15.37
N LEU A 18 -5.25 -14.66 15.71
CA LEU A 18 -5.93 -13.51 16.29
C LEU A 18 -6.28 -12.55 15.14
N CYS A 19 -7.52 -12.06 15.13
CA CYS A 19 -8.01 -11.13 14.12
C CYS A 19 -8.18 -9.75 14.74
N ASP A 20 -7.44 -8.75 14.24
CA ASP A 20 -7.59 -7.35 14.58
C ASP A 20 -8.29 -6.62 13.42
N TYR A 21 -9.50 -6.14 13.67
CA TYR A 21 -10.33 -5.47 12.66
C TYR A 21 -10.15 -3.95 12.60
N ASN A 22 -9.25 -3.36 13.41
CA ASN A 22 -9.05 -1.89 13.42
C ASN A 22 -8.67 -1.33 12.04
N ARG A 23 -8.01 -2.13 11.19
CA ARG A 23 -7.62 -1.74 9.83
C ARG A 23 -8.71 -2.01 8.79
N ALA A 24 -9.66 -2.91 9.08
CA ALA A 24 -10.66 -3.34 8.12
C ALA A 24 -11.55 -2.16 7.69
N GLY A 25 -11.69 -1.95 6.39
CA GLY A 25 -12.48 -0.82 5.86
C GLY A 25 -11.71 0.48 5.70
N SER A 26 -10.41 0.52 6.03
CA SER A 26 -9.56 1.67 5.68
C SER A 26 -9.59 1.88 4.16
N PRO A 27 -9.76 3.12 3.67
CA PRO A 27 -9.82 3.38 2.23
C PRO A 27 -8.44 3.18 1.60
N LEU A 28 -8.39 2.44 0.49
CA LEU A 28 -7.19 2.21 -0.30
C LEU A 28 -7.41 2.68 -1.75
N MET A 29 -6.29 3.00 -2.40
CA MET A 29 -6.23 3.25 -3.83
C MET A 29 -5.32 2.20 -4.46
N GLU A 30 -5.87 1.37 -5.32
CA GLU A 30 -5.08 0.40 -6.08
C GLU A 30 -4.59 1.05 -7.38
N ILE A 31 -3.27 0.99 -7.59
CA ILE A 31 -2.59 1.51 -8.77
C ILE A 31 -1.89 0.33 -9.44
N VAL A 32 -2.28 0.04 -10.66
CA VAL A 32 -1.67 -0.99 -11.51
C VAL A 32 -0.86 -0.29 -12.59
N THR A 33 0.43 -0.62 -12.68
CA THR A 33 1.30 -0.15 -13.75
C THR A 33 1.22 -1.08 -14.95
N GLU A 34 1.49 -0.55 -16.13
CA GLU A 34 1.83 -1.36 -17.30
C GLU A 34 3.19 -2.06 -17.09
N PRO A 35 3.52 -3.13 -17.83
CA PRO A 35 4.76 -3.89 -17.67
C PRO A 35 5.98 -3.18 -18.29
N ASP A 36 6.26 -1.94 -17.87
CA ASP A 36 7.24 -1.06 -18.51
C ASP A 36 8.63 -1.04 -17.86
N PHE A 37 8.78 -1.58 -16.64
CA PHE A 37 10.05 -1.59 -15.92
C PHE A 37 11.08 -2.53 -16.57
N ARG A 38 12.34 -2.08 -16.69
CA ARG A 38 13.44 -2.85 -17.29
C ARG A 38 14.53 -3.20 -16.28
N SER A 39 14.49 -2.58 -15.12
CA SER A 39 15.46 -2.76 -14.05
C SER A 39 14.81 -2.54 -12.68
N LYS A 40 15.51 -2.96 -11.61
CA LYS A 40 15.07 -2.67 -10.23
C LYS A 40 15.16 -1.17 -9.93
N GLU A 41 16.10 -0.47 -10.57
CA GLU A 41 16.30 0.96 -10.43
C GLU A 41 15.08 1.75 -10.95
N ASP A 42 14.48 1.31 -12.07
CA ASP A 42 13.26 1.92 -12.60
C ASP A 42 12.09 1.84 -11.61
N VAL A 43 11.95 0.68 -10.93
CA VAL A 43 10.89 0.44 -9.95
C VAL A 43 11.06 1.35 -8.74
N ILE A 44 12.28 1.44 -8.21
CA ILE A 44 12.56 2.31 -7.05
C ILE A 44 12.29 3.77 -7.40
N ALA A 45 12.79 4.24 -8.54
CA ALA A 45 12.55 5.61 -9.00
C ALA A 45 11.06 5.91 -9.18
N TYR A 46 10.29 4.97 -9.74
CA TYR A 46 8.84 5.09 -9.86
C TYR A 46 8.14 5.20 -8.50
N LEU A 47 8.48 4.34 -7.54
CA LEU A 47 7.88 4.34 -6.21
C LEU A 47 8.20 5.63 -5.44
N GLU A 48 9.43 6.14 -5.56
CA GLU A 48 9.85 7.42 -4.95
C GLU A 48 9.05 8.60 -5.52
N GLU A 49 8.89 8.67 -6.84
CA GLU A 49 8.10 9.74 -7.47
C GLU A 49 6.62 9.62 -7.15
N LEU A 50 6.06 8.41 -7.15
CA LEU A 50 4.68 8.17 -6.75
C LEU A 50 4.43 8.64 -5.31
N GLN A 51 5.33 8.32 -4.38
CA GLN A 51 5.25 8.78 -2.99
C GLN A 51 5.27 10.31 -2.89
N LYS A 52 6.17 10.98 -3.64
CA LYS A 52 6.24 12.45 -3.69
C LYS A 52 4.93 13.05 -4.17
N ILE A 53 4.34 12.51 -5.24
CA ILE A 53 3.05 12.97 -5.78
C ILE A 53 1.94 12.79 -4.75
N MET A 54 1.84 11.63 -4.10
CA MET A 54 0.80 11.36 -3.11
C MET A 54 0.86 12.32 -1.92
N ARG A 55 2.06 12.59 -1.41
CA ARG A 55 2.30 13.54 -0.32
C ARG A 55 2.02 14.97 -0.75
N PHE A 56 2.48 15.37 -1.94
CA PHE A 56 2.27 16.72 -2.46
C PHE A 56 0.79 17.05 -2.63
N CYS A 57 0.00 16.09 -3.12
CA CYS A 57 -1.44 16.22 -3.26
C CYS A 57 -2.22 16.11 -1.93
N GLY A 58 -1.56 15.75 -0.83
CA GLY A 58 -2.20 15.51 0.47
C GLY A 58 -3.12 14.29 0.49
N ALA A 59 -2.95 13.36 -0.45
CA ALA A 59 -3.82 12.20 -0.60
C ALA A 59 -3.47 11.04 0.35
N SER A 60 -2.19 10.91 0.71
CA SER A 60 -1.69 9.89 1.64
C SER A 60 -0.31 10.28 2.19
N ASP A 61 0.01 9.83 3.41
CA ASP A 61 1.37 9.85 3.96
C ASP A 61 2.33 8.97 3.13
N ALA A 62 1.78 7.96 2.45
CA ALA A 62 2.49 6.98 1.61
C ALA A 62 3.77 6.45 2.27
N ASP A 63 3.71 6.18 3.58
CA ASP A 63 4.82 5.69 4.39
C ASP A 63 4.81 4.15 4.41
N MET A 64 5.93 3.53 4.03
CA MET A 64 6.04 2.07 3.96
C MET A 64 6.30 1.42 5.32
N GLU A 65 6.69 2.18 6.34
CA GLU A 65 7.01 1.65 7.68
C GLU A 65 5.81 1.66 8.64
N LYS A 66 4.68 2.26 8.25
CA LYS A 66 3.43 2.32 9.03
C LYS A 66 2.48 1.17 8.68
#